data_AF-A0A2E4BZ33-F1
#
_entry.id   AF-A0A2E4BZ33-F1
#
_cell.length_a   1.000
_cell.length_b   1.000
_cell.length_c   1.000
_cell.angle_alpha   90.00
_cell.angle_beta   90.00
_cell.angle_gamma   90.00
#
_symmetry.space_group_name_H-M   'P 1'
#
loop_
_entity.id
_entity.type
_entity.pdbx_description
1 polymer ?
#
loop_
_entity_poly.entity_id
_entity_poly.type
_entity_poly.pdbx_seq_one_letter_code
_entity_poly.pdbx_strand_id
1 'polypeptide(L)'
;MRPPQGPVEEASATSLLADLEKMGGAGTGREGGTDSSGESLLREARVAFGTAGGYDVIRWWGEVIGFSERISWKGKGLIRLEGESLTFTPDGEAAVRGGGVDPDAGGEEFSCLLGDIRGVQISSGAVQVTLERGQLYQFEFVDDSAKRWEDLLCLALRRFYSEEGRSVIEFKPRVVTERLPIGSDR
;
A
#
# COMPACT_ATOMS: atom_id res chain seq x y z
N MET A 1 40.77 12.96 25.27
CA MET A 1 40.21 11.58 25.17
C MET A 1 39.14 11.63 24.10
N ARG A 2 39.21 10.76 23.09
CA ARG A 2 38.24 10.68 21.98
C ARG A 2 37.17 9.64 22.33
N PRO A 3 35.88 9.85 22.01
CA PRO A 3 34.89 8.78 22.13
C PRO A 3 35.13 7.73 21.04
N PRO A 4 34.85 6.43 21.30
CA PRO A 4 34.99 5.38 20.32
C PRO A 4 33.90 5.50 19.25
N GLN A 5 34.32 5.58 17.99
CA GLN A 5 33.45 5.44 16.83
C GLN A 5 33.02 3.97 16.72
N GLY A 6 31.82 3.66 17.20
CA GLY A 6 31.12 2.44 16.79
C GLY A 6 30.59 2.61 15.37
N PRO A 7 30.51 1.53 14.57
CA PRO A 7 29.93 1.62 13.23
C PRO A 7 28.47 2.07 13.35
N VAL A 8 28.13 3.13 12.61
CA VAL A 8 26.74 3.50 12.34
C VAL A 8 26.17 2.35 11.53
N GLU A 9 25.30 1.56 12.14
CA GLU A 9 24.51 0.54 11.46
C GLU A 9 23.59 1.29 10.48
N GLU A 10 24.06 1.47 9.25
CA GLU A 10 23.19 1.71 8.11
C GLU A 10 22.24 0.53 8.04
N ALA A 11 20.97 0.75 8.42
CA ALA A 11 19.89 -0.19 8.25
C ALA A 11 19.70 -0.43 6.73
N SER A 12 20.57 -1.26 6.16
CA SER A 12 20.57 -1.66 4.77
C SER A 12 19.28 -2.42 4.46
N ALA A 13 18.78 -2.27 3.24
CA ALA A 13 17.53 -2.85 2.74
C ALA A 13 17.38 -4.37 2.99
N THR A 14 18.49 -5.07 3.21
CA THR A 14 18.56 -6.47 3.65
C THR A 14 17.89 -6.73 5.00
N SER A 15 17.84 -5.73 5.91
CA SER A 15 17.21 -5.84 7.23
C SER A 15 15.69 -6.01 7.14
N LEU A 16 15.06 -5.46 6.09
CA LEU A 16 13.60 -5.45 5.97
C LEU A 16 13.02 -6.82 5.62
N LEU A 17 13.73 -7.61 4.80
CA LEU A 17 13.36 -9.00 4.51
C LEU A 17 13.57 -9.88 5.75
N ALA A 18 14.70 -9.70 6.44
CA ALA A 18 15.00 -10.45 7.66
C ALA A 18 13.97 -10.19 8.78
N ASP A 19 13.53 -8.94 8.97
CA ASP A 19 12.53 -8.60 10.00
C ASP A 19 11.12 -9.09 9.63
N LEU A 20 10.76 -9.15 8.35
CA LEU A 20 9.47 -9.70 7.87
C LEU A 20 9.44 -11.24 7.83
N GLU A 21 10.52 -11.89 7.41
CA GLU A 21 10.67 -13.36 7.44
C GLU A 21 10.68 -13.91 8.87
N LYS A 22 11.22 -13.14 9.83
CA LYS A 22 11.24 -13.51 11.25
C LYS A 22 9.87 -13.39 11.91
N MET A 23 8.92 -12.66 11.32
CA MET A 23 7.53 -12.53 11.80
C MET A 23 6.54 -13.46 11.06
N GLY A 24 6.91 -14.06 9.93
CA GLY A 24 6.02 -14.87 9.09
C GLY A 24 6.53 -16.29 8.89
N GLY A 25 5.92 -17.26 9.57
CA GLY A 25 6.14 -18.68 9.28
C GLY A 25 5.93 -19.00 7.79
N ALA A 26 6.71 -19.96 7.30
CA ALA A 26 6.90 -20.35 5.89
C ALA A 26 5.66 -20.17 4.98
N GLY A 27 5.65 -19.05 4.25
CA GLY A 27 4.87 -18.90 3.03
C GLY A 27 5.66 -19.50 1.88
N THR A 28 5.06 -20.44 1.15
CA THR A 28 5.65 -21.10 -0.01
C THR A 28 5.93 -20.12 -1.14
N GLY A 29 7.09 -19.48 -1.11
CA GLY A 29 7.69 -18.70 -2.19
C GLY A 29 9.02 -19.35 -2.56
N ARG A 30 9.12 -19.80 -3.79
CA ARG A 30 10.22 -20.57 -4.39
C ARG A 30 11.58 -19.88 -4.16
N GLU A 31 12.49 -20.55 -3.45
CA GLU A 31 13.90 -20.15 -3.32
C GLU A 31 14.62 -20.24 -4.67
N GLY A 32 15.41 -19.22 -4.98
CA GLY A 32 16.36 -19.25 -6.08
C GLY A 32 17.17 -17.96 -6.21
N GLY A 33 18.40 -17.98 -5.70
CA GLY A 33 19.51 -17.23 -6.30
C GLY A 33 20.03 -16.01 -5.54
N THR A 34 21.25 -16.16 -5.00
CA THR A 34 22.24 -15.12 -4.76
C THR A 34 22.32 -14.10 -5.91
N ASP A 35 22.24 -12.80 -5.62
CA ASP A 35 23.20 -11.81 -6.11
C ASP A 35 23.03 -10.44 -5.43
N SER A 36 24.18 -9.85 -5.09
CA SER A 36 24.34 -8.57 -4.40
C SER A 36 24.49 -7.44 -5.43
N SER A 37 23.50 -6.56 -5.58
CA SER A 37 23.66 -5.14 -5.95
C SER A 37 22.30 -4.43 -6.04
N GLY A 38 22.00 -3.49 -5.13
CA GLY A 38 20.96 -2.47 -5.29
C GLY A 38 19.58 -2.92 -5.78
N GLU A 39 18.93 -3.87 -5.10
CA GLU A 39 17.61 -4.34 -5.51
C GLU A 39 16.52 -3.31 -5.12
N SER A 40 15.98 -2.61 -6.12
CA SER A 40 14.68 -1.97 -6.00
C SER A 40 13.67 -3.01 -5.56
N LEU A 41 13.16 -2.88 -4.32
CA LEU A 41 12.23 -3.83 -3.72
C LEU A 41 10.93 -3.84 -4.53
N LEU A 42 10.80 -4.84 -5.40
CA LEU A 42 9.61 -5.12 -6.18
C LEU A 42 8.67 -6.06 -5.39
N ARG A 43 7.41 -5.67 -5.25
CA ARG A 43 6.34 -6.53 -4.72
C ARG A 43 5.12 -6.45 -5.63
N GLU A 44 4.49 -7.59 -5.86
CA GLU A 44 3.34 -7.72 -6.75
C GLU A 44 2.27 -8.65 -6.18
N ALA A 45 1.00 -8.36 -6.46
CA ALA A 45 -0.13 -9.23 -6.13
C ALA A 45 -1.30 -9.00 -7.09
N ARG A 46 -2.21 -9.98 -7.19
CA ARG A 46 -3.44 -9.81 -7.96
C ARG A 46 -4.51 -9.14 -7.12
N VAL A 47 -5.15 -8.14 -7.70
CA VAL A 47 -6.22 -7.38 -7.04
C VAL A 47 -7.42 -7.18 -7.97
N ALA A 48 -8.60 -7.07 -7.37
CA ALA A 48 -9.68 -6.31 -7.97
C ALA A 48 -9.52 -4.83 -7.59
N PHE A 49 -9.51 -3.96 -8.58
CA PHE A 49 -9.31 -2.52 -8.42
C PHE A 49 -10.63 -1.78 -8.60
N GLY A 50 -10.88 -0.80 -7.72
CA GLY A 50 -12.05 0.06 -7.78
C GLY A 50 -11.80 1.43 -7.18
N THR A 51 -12.75 2.33 -7.42
CA THR A 51 -12.78 3.65 -6.79
C THR A 51 -13.98 3.72 -5.86
N ALA A 52 -13.79 4.22 -4.64
CA ALA A 52 -14.90 4.48 -3.74
C ALA A 52 -15.52 5.84 -4.05
N GLY A 53 -16.85 5.89 -4.16
CA GLY A 53 -17.58 7.11 -4.46
C GLY A 53 -19.04 7.03 -4.05
N GLY A 54 -19.46 7.96 -3.20
CA GLY A 54 -20.81 7.96 -2.62
C GLY A 54 -21.03 6.86 -1.58
N TYR A 55 -22.26 6.81 -1.05
CA TYR A 55 -22.61 5.89 0.03
C TYR A 55 -23.99 5.29 -0.18
N ASP A 56 -24.12 4.00 0.10
CA ASP A 56 -25.39 3.32 0.27
C ASP A 56 -25.80 3.36 1.75
N VAL A 57 -27.07 3.68 2.00
CA VAL A 57 -27.62 3.76 3.36
C VAL A 57 -28.00 2.35 3.83
N ILE A 58 -27.39 1.92 4.93
CA ILE A 58 -27.72 0.65 5.57
C ILE A 58 -28.90 0.88 6.52
N ARG A 59 -29.99 0.15 6.30
CA ARG A 59 -31.20 0.23 7.13
C ARG A 59 -31.50 -1.08 7.83
N TRP A 60 -31.95 -0.98 9.07
CA TRP A 60 -32.51 -2.10 9.83
C TRP A 60 -33.88 -1.69 10.35
N TRP A 61 -34.92 -2.44 9.96
CA TRP A 61 -36.32 -2.13 10.31
C TRP A 61 -36.75 -0.69 9.97
N GLY A 62 -36.28 -0.17 8.84
CA GLY A 62 -36.56 1.20 8.37
C GLY A 62 -35.63 2.27 8.95
N GLU A 63 -34.99 2.00 10.10
CA GLU A 63 -34.04 2.90 10.75
C GLU A 63 -32.67 2.88 10.08
N VAL A 64 -32.02 4.04 9.99
CA VAL A 64 -30.65 4.15 9.46
C VAL A 64 -29.67 3.69 10.53
N ILE A 65 -28.92 2.63 10.23
CA ILE A 65 -27.91 2.06 11.14
C ILE A 65 -26.47 2.30 10.67
N GLY A 66 -26.28 2.77 9.44
CA GLY A 66 -24.96 3.07 8.93
C GLY A 66 -24.95 3.41 7.45
N PHE A 67 -23.73 3.55 6.94
CA PHE A 67 -23.45 3.84 5.54
C PHE A 67 -22.38 2.89 5.05
N SER A 68 -22.48 2.45 3.80
CA SER A 68 -21.47 1.64 3.12
C SER A 68 -20.95 2.43 1.92
N GLU A 69 -19.63 2.52 1.77
CA GLU A 69 -19.04 3.12 0.58
C GLU A 69 -19.43 2.31 -0.66
N ARG A 70 -19.86 3.01 -1.72
CA ARG A 70 -20.11 2.36 -3.00
C ARG A 70 -18.79 2.28 -3.79
N ILE A 71 -18.42 1.06 -4.17
CA ILE A 71 -17.21 0.81 -4.94
C ILE A 71 -17.58 0.65 -6.42
N SER A 72 -17.04 1.54 -7.25
CA SER A 72 -17.10 1.43 -8.71
C SER A 72 -15.90 0.62 -9.18
N TRP A 73 -16.10 -0.68 -9.36
CA TRP A 73 -15.07 -1.62 -9.79
C TRP A 73 -14.60 -1.34 -11.22
N LYS A 74 -13.29 -1.33 -11.42
CA LYS A 74 -12.62 -0.94 -12.66
C LYS A 74 -11.94 -2.09 -13.39
N GLY A 75 -11.56 -3.15 -12.67
CA GLY A 75 -10.94 -4.32 -13.30
C GLY A 75 -10.29 -5.26 -12.31
N LYS A 76 -9.76 -6.36 -12.83
CA LYS A 76 -8.74 -7.15 -12.16
C LYS A 76 -7.39 -6.90 -12.83
N GLY A 77 -6.32 -7.07 -12.07
CA GLY A 77 -4.98 -6.81 -12.55
C GLY A 77 -3.93 -7.02 -11.48
N LEU A 78 -2.71 -6.58 -11.78
CA LEU A 78 -1.57 -6.65 -10.89
C LEU A 78 -1.35 -5.28 -10.23
N ILE A 79 -1.34 -5.26 -8.90
CA ILE A 79 -0.78 -4.14 -8.14
C ILE A 79 0.71 -4.40 -7.95
N ARG A 80 1.52 -3.34 -8.09
CA ARG A 80 2.96 -3.36 -7.95
C ARG A 80 3.42 -2.21 -7.07
N LEU A 81 4.23 -2.54 -6.07
CA LEU A 81 5.01 -1.56 -5.30
C LEU A 81 6.47 -1.72 -5.72
N GLU A 82 7.03 -0.67 -6.34
CA GLU A 82 8.40 -0.65 -6.84
C GLU A 82 9.03 0.71 -6.54
N GLY A 83 10.09 0.71 -5.72
CA GLY A 83 10.71 1.94 -5.24
C GLY A 83 9.69 2.82 -4.51
N GLU A 84 9.46 4.02 -5.03
CA GLU A 84 8.49 5.00 -4.50
C GLU A 84 7.17 5.03 -5.27
N SER A 85 6.91 4.05 -6.13
CA SER A 85 5.72 4.01 -6.98
C SER A 85 4.78 2.85 -6.61
N LEU A 86 3.49 3.15 -6.57
CA LEU A 86 2.41 2.16 -6.48
C LEU A 86 1.63 2.20 -7.79
N THR A 87 1.64 1.10 -8.54
CA THR A 87 0.99 0.99 -9.84
C THR A 87 0.02 -0.17 -9.88
N PHE A 88 -1.01 -0.04 -10.71
CA PHE A 88 -1.94 -1.10 -11.05
C PHE A 88 -2.02 -1.21 -12.57
N THR A 89 -1.79 -2.42 -13.07
CA THR A 89 -1.91 -2.76 -14.49
C THR A 89 -3.05 -3.75 -14.66
N PRO A 90 -4.08 -3.43 -15.46
CA PRO A 90 -5.22 -4.32 -15.68
C PRO A 90 -4.81 -5.56 -16.49
N ASP A 91 -5.47 -6.69 -16.25
CA ASP A 91 -5.24 -7.94 -17.01
C ASP A 91 -5.79 -7.88 -18.45
N GLY A 92 -6.43 -6.76 -18.84
CA GLY A 92 -7.11 -6.60 -20.13
C GLY A 92 -8.56 -7.13 -20.16
N GLU A 93 -9.04 -7.74 -19.07
CA GLU A 93 -10.45 -8.12 -18.88
C GLU A 93 -11.21 -7.02 -18.14
N ALA A 94 -12.29 -6.52 -18.73
CA ALA A 94 -13.22 -5.61 -18.06
C ALA A 94 -13.81 -6.26 -16.79
N ALA A 95 -13.99 -5.48 -15.72
CA ALA A 95 -14.54 -6.00 -14.47
C ALA A 95 -15.99 -6.48 -14.66
N VAL A 96 -16.25 -7.79 -14.57
CA VAL A 96 -17.62 -8.32 -14.56
C VAL A 96 -18.00 -8.70 -13.13
N ARG A 97 -18.57 -7.75 -12.39
CA ARG A 97 -19.43 -8.04 -11.22
C ARG A 97 -20.64 -7.11 -11.23
N GLY A 98 -21.77 -7.64 -11.69
CA GLY A 98 -23.06 -6.97 -11.64
C GLY A 98 -23.47 -6.28 -12.96
N GLY A 99 -23.95 -7.07 -13.92
CA GLY A 99 -24.93 -6.62 -14.91
C GLY A 99 -24.51 -5.53 -15.91
N GLY A 100 -23.51 -5.82 -16.75
CA GLY A 100 -23.22 -5.03 -17.95
C GLY A 100 -21.74 -5.06 -18.30
N VAL A 101 -21.40 -5.51 -19.51
CA VAL A 101 -20.05 -5.38 -20.07
C VAL A 101 -20.03 -4.05 -20.80
N ASP A 102 -19.23 -3.09 -20.33
CA ASP A 102 -18.94 -1.89 -21.10
C ASP A 102 -17.81 -2.22 -22.10
N PRO A 103 -18.05 -2.18 -23.42
CA PRO A 103 -17.07 -2.56 -24.43
C PRO A 103 -15.90 -1.58 -24.57
N ASP A 104 -15.96 -0.39 -23.95
CA ASP A 104 -14.82 0.56 -23.85
C ASP A 104 -14.02 0.39 -22.54
N ALA A 105 -14.33 -0.60 -21.70
CA ALA A 105 -13.63 -0.89 -20.45
C ALA A 105 -12.32 -1.66 -20.67
N GLY A 106 -11.41 -1.10 -21.47
CA GLY A 106 -9.99 -1.31 -21.19
C GLY A 106 -9.78 -0.95 -19.72
N GLY A 107 -9.24 -1.88 -18.92
CA GLY A 107 -9.14 -1.67 -17.48
C GLY A 107 -8.43 -0.34 -17.19
N GLU A 108 -8.93 0.41 -16.22
CA GLU A 108 -8.35 1.71 -15.86
C GLU A 108 -7.00 1.46 -15.18
N GLU A 109 -5.91 1.96 -15.77
CA GLU A 109 -4.60 1.96 -15.13
C GLU A 109 -4.58 2.92 -13.94
N PHE A 110 -3.82 2.57 -12.91
CA PHE A 110 -3.57 3.45 -11.78
C PHE A 110 -2.08 3.54 -11.51
N SER A 111 -1.61 4.73 -11.16
CA SER A 111 -0.22 4.98 -10.77
C SER A 111 -0.16 6.20 -9.87
N CYS A 112 0.57 6.10 -8.76
CA CYS A 112 0.91 7.24 -7.92
C CYS A 112 2.28 7.06 -7.28
N LEU A 113 2.90 8.18 -6.87
CA LEU A 113 4.06 8.13 -5.98
C LEU A 113 3.60 7.95 -4.53
N LEU A 114 4.46 7.39 -3.68
CA LEU A 114 4.22 7.29 -2.25
C LEU A 114 3.97 8.66 -1.60
N GLY A 115 4.65 9.70 -2.09
CA GLY A 115 4.45 11.09 -1.68
C GLY A 115 3.06 11.66 -1.98
N ASP A 116 2.28 11.05 -2.87
CA ASP A 116 0.91 11.45 -3.20
C ASP A 116 -0.14 10.80 -2.27
N ILE A 117 0.26 9.75 -1.55
CA ILE A 117 -0.63 9.03 -0.64
C ILE A 117 -0.87 9.91 0.60
N ARG A 118 -2.15 10.18 0.84
CA ARG A 118 -2.65 10.99 1.96
C ARG A 118 -3.29 10.16 3.04
N GLY A 119 -3.54 8.87 2.83
CA GLY A 119 -4.07 7.95 3.85
C GLY A 119 -4.04 6.51 3.35
N VAL A 120 -3.85 5.55 4.25
CA VAL A 120 -3.90 4.11 3.96
C VAL A 120 -4.86 3.46 4.94
N GLN A 121 -5.87 2.73 4.48
CA GLN A 121 -6.82 2.03 5.33
C GLN A 121 -6.93 0.56 4.92
N ILE A 122 -7.28 -0.29 5.88
CA ILE A 122 -7.48 -1.71 5.65
C ILE A 122 -8.91 -2.10 6.02
N SER A 123 -9.46 -3.02 5.25
CA SER A 123 -10.69 -3.76 5.54
C SER A 123 -10.41 -5.27 5.46
N SER A 124 -11.42 -6.11 5.71
CA SER A 124 -11.26 -7.57 5.80
C SER A 124 -10.66 -8.26 4.56
N GLY A 125 -10.64 -7.60 3.39
CA GLY A 125 -10.03 -8.12 2.17
C GLY A 125 -9.40 -7.07 1.26
N ALA A 126 -9.42 -5.79 1.64
CA ALA A 126 -8.94 -4.72 0.78
C ALA A 126 -8.08 -3.70 1.51
N VAL A 127 -7.11 -3.16 0.79
CA VAL A 127 -6.42 -1.93 1.16
C VAL A 127 -7.05 -0.78 0.38
N GLN A 128 -7.35 0.30 1.08
CA GLN A 128 -7.79 1.55 0.50
C GLN A 128 -6.67 2.58 0.63
N VAL A 129 -6.40 3.32 -0.44
CA VAL A 129 -5.48 4.46 -0.42
C VAL A 129 -6.26 5.73 -0.76
N THR A 130 -6.01 6.79 0.01
CA THR A 130 -6.52 8.12 -0.27
C THR A 130 -5.43 8.92 -0.95
N LEU A 131 -5.70 9.46 -2.13
CA LEU A 131 -4.78 10.40 -2.80
C LEU A 131 -5.19 11.87 -2.56
N GLU A 132 -4.44 12.80 -3.15
CA GLU A 132 -4.81 14.22 -3.13
C GLU A 132 -6.25 14.45 -3.61
N ARG A 133 -6.91 15.48 -3.04
CA ARG A 133 -8.34 15.79 -3.23
C ARG A 133 -9.33 14.78 -2.64
N GLY A 134 -8.85 13.77 -1.91
CA GLY A 134 -9.69 12.85 -1.15
C GLY A 134 -10.28 11.71 -1.98
N GLN A 135 -9.75 11.47 -3.19
CA GLN A 135 -10.15 10.32 -3.98
C GLN A 135 -9.67 9.02 -3.32
N LEU A 136 -10.60 8.09 -3.12
CA LEU A 136 -10.36 6.78 -2.52
C LEU A 136 -10.25 5.72 -3.61
N TYR A 137 -9.16 4.98 -3.56
CA TYR A 137 -8.87 3.83 -4.42
C TYR A 137 -8.84 2.58 -3.56
N GLN A 138 -9.46 1.50 -4.03
CA GLN A 138 -9.58 0.25 -3.30
C GLN A 138 -8.98 -0.90 -4.10
N PHE A 139 -8.17 -1.70 -3.41
CA PHE A 139 -7.52 -2.90 -3.93
C PHE A 139 -7.94 -4.09 -3.08
N GLU A 140 -8.79 -4.96 -3.62
CA GLU A 140 -9.21 -6.21 -2.97
C GLU A 140 -8.29 -7.35 -3.43
N PHE A 141 -7.54 -7.94 -2.50
CA PHE A 141 -6.49 -8.91 -2.80
C PHE A 141 -7.07 -10.30 -3.05
N VAL A 142 -6.71 -10.91 -4.17
CA VAL A 142 -7.25 -12.20 -4.62
C VAL A 142 -6.45 -13.38 -4.05
N ASP A 143 -5.13 -13.26 -4.06
CA ASP A 143 -4.18 -14.32 -3.72
C ASP A 143 -3.13 -13.89 -2.68
N ASP A 144 -3.33 -12.73 -2.04
CA ASP A 144 -2.47 -12.24 -0.96
C ASP A 144 -3.30 -11.62 0.18
N SER A 145 -2.64 -11.32 1.31
CA SER A 145 -3.26 -10.74 2.48
C SER A 145 -3.29 -9.22 2.39
N ALA A 146 -4.49 -8.63 2.52
CA ALA A 146 -4.66 -7.18 2.66
C ALA A 146 -3.86 -6.61 3.84
N LYS A 147 -3.70 -7.37 4.93
CA LYS A 147 -2.91 -6.96 6.10
C LYS A 147 -1.42 -6.85 5.77
N ARG A 148 -0.91 -7.83 5.05
CA ARG A 148 0.48 -7.84 4.61
C ARG A 148 0.76 -6.66 3.69
N TRP A 149 -0.14 -6.36 2.76
CA TRP A 149 -0.01 -5.22 1.87
C TRP A 149 -0.13 -3.86 2.58
N GLU A 150 -1.01 -3.74 3.57
CA GLU A 150 -1.05 -2.56 4.43
C GLU A 150 0.27 -2.36 5.18
N ASP A 151 0.84 -3.42 5.78
CA ASP A 151 2.13 -3.33 6.47
C ASP A 151 3.26 -2.90 5.53
N LEU A 152 3.30 -3.48 4.32
CA LEU A 152 4.29 -3.14 3.30
C LEU A 152 4.16 -1.67 2.87
N LEU A 153 2.95 -1.19 2.62
CA LEU A 153 2.71 0.23 2.27
C LEU A 153 3.06 1.17 3.42
N CYS A 154 2.71 0.84 4.66
CA CYS A 154 3.05 1.64 5.83
C CYS A 154 4.58 1.72 6.03
N LEU A 155 5.28 0.62 5.83
CA LEU A 155 6.74 0.56 5.90
C LEU A 155 7.39 1.40 4.78
N ALA A 156 6.91 1.26 3.55
CA ALA A 156 7.41 2.02 2.41
C ALA A 156 7.20 3.54 2.61
N LEU A 157 6.02 3.95 3.10
CA LEU A 157 5.74 5.34 3.46
C LEU A 157 6.65 5.86 4.57
N ARG A 158 6.88 5.08 5.64
CA ARG A 158 7.81 5.47 6.71
C ARG A 158 9.20 5.73 6.16
N ARG A 159 9.69 4.85 5.29
CA ARG A 159 11.00 5.02 4.66
C ARG A 159 11.04 6.27 3.81
N PHE A 160 10.07 6.44 2.91
CA PHE A 160 9.93 7.62 2.05
C PHE A 160 10.02 8.92 2.86
N TYR A 161 9.23 9.06 3.93
CA TYR A 161 9.26 10.26 4.78
C TYR A 161 10.54 10.38 5.62
N SER A 162 11.15 9.26 6.03
CA SER A 162 12.41 9.29 6.79
C SER A 162 13.57 9.83 5.96
N GLU A 163 13.59 9.53 4.65
CA GLU A 163 14.57 10.07 3.72
C GLU A 163 14.40 11.60 3.55
N GLU A 164 13.18 12.13 3.77
CA GLU A 164 12.89 13.57 3.85
C GLU A 164 13.11 14.18 5.25
N GLY A 165 13.66 13.42 6.21
CA GLY A 165 13.87 13.88 7.58
C GLY A 165 12.58 14.00 8.40
N ARG A 166 11.57 13.17 8.10
CA ARG A 166 10.28 13.14 8.80
C ARG A 166 9.94 11.75 9.34
N SER A 167 9.17 11.69 10.42
CA SER A 167 8.62 10.46 10.99
C SER A 167 7.12 10.43 10.77
N VAL A 168 6.58 9.28 10.33
CA VAL A 168 5.12 9.07 10.21
C VAL A 168 4.56 8.64 11.56
N ILE A 169 3.66 9.45 12.11
CA ILE A 169 3.02 9.17 13.41
C ILE A 169 1.64 8.53 13.28
N GLU A 170 0.97 8.74 12.14
CA GLU A 170 -0.36 8.22 11.86
C GLU A 170 -0.52 8.00 10.36
N PHE A 171 -1.25 6.94 9.96
CA PHE A 171 -1.53 6.62 8.55
C PHE A 171 -3.01 6.81 8.17
N LYS A 172 -3.90 6.92 9.17
CA LYS A 172 -5.36 6.93 9.00
C LYS A 172 -6.00 7.94 9.94
N PRO A 173 -7.06 8.65 9.54
CA PRO A 173 -7.60 8.69 8.18
C PRO A 173 -6.64 9.41 7.22
N ARG A 174 -5.57 10.02 7.76
CA ARG A 174 -4.56 10.73 6.99
C ARG A 174 -3.15 10.36 7.44
N VAL A 175 -2.21 10.46 6.52
CA VAL A 175 -0.78 10.39 6.82
C VAL A 175 -0.38 11.68 7.54
N VAL A 176 0.05 11.55 8.79
CA VAL A 176 0.55 12.66 9.59
C VAL A 176 2.03 12.43 9.85
N THR A 177 2.82 13.48 9.64
CA THR A 177 4.27 13.43 9.83
C THR A 177 4.74 14.52 10.78
N GLU A 178 5.80 14.23 11.51
CA GLU A 178 6.57 15.20 12.29
C GLU A 178 8.00 15.29 11.76
N ARG A 179 8.66 16.43 11.96
CA ARG A 179 10.09 16.52 11.64
C ARG A 179 10.87 15.66 12.62
N LEU A 180 11.79 14.85 12.09
CA LEU A 180 12.76 14.18 12.94
C LEU A 180 13.61 15.25 13.65
N PRO A 181 13.89 15.07 14.95
CA PRO A 181 14.80 15.96 15.64
C PRO A 181 16.12 15.94 14.89
N ILE A 182 16.56 17.11 14.43
CA ILE A 182 17.90 17.28 13.90
C ILE A 182 18.82 16.83 15.03
N GLY A 183 19.55 15.75 14.80
CA GLY A 183 20.61 15.33 15.72
C GLY A 183 21.44 16.57 16.01
N SER A 184 21.44 17.00 17.27
CA SER A 184 22.43 17.95 17.74
C SER A 184 23.76 17.25 17.58
N ASP A 185 24.48 17.57 16.50
CA ASP A 185 25.90 17.29 16.39
C ASP A 185 26.55 17.85 17.65
N ARG A 186 27.00 16.94 18.52
CA ARG A 186 27.89 17.21 19.65
C ARG A 186 28.87 16.06 19.80
#